data_AF-A0A7W1I051-F1
#
_entry.id   AF-A0A7W1I051-F1
#
_cell.length_a   1.000
_cell.length_b   1.000
_cell.length_c   1.000
_cell.angle_alpha   90.00
_cell.angle_beta   90.00
_cell.angle_gamma   90.00
#
_symmetry.space_group_name_H-M   'P 1'
#
loop_
_entity.id
_entity.type
_entity.pdbx_description
1 polymer ?
#
loop_
_entity_poly.entity_id
_entity_poly.type
_entity_poly.pdbx_seq_one_letter_code
_entity_poly.pdbx_strand_id
1 'polypeptide(L)'
;MLAQTEFIPSIPLADWTNSTVGWITETLEPITEPLDAVIEVAVGGLASLLTAPPELVIIALLAAIAYLLAGWRVALFTVLGLVFIISLGLWGEAMLTLALVLASAATALVIGIPIGIIAAKSRRFEAVAMPVLDTMQTMPAFVYLVPVVLVFSLGETPALIATVIFATPPAVRLTV
;
A
#
# COMPACT_ATOMS: atom_id res chain seq x y z
N MET A 1 33.38 -17.16 18.93
CA MET A 1 33.93 -18.15 17.97
C MET A 1 33.64 -19.53 18.54
N LEU A 2 32.39 -20.01 18.39
CA LEU A 2 31.98 -21.32 18.90
C LEU A 2 32.11 -22.31 17.76
N ALA A 3 33.04 -23.25 17.91
CA ALA A 3 33.24 -24.37 16.99
C ALA A 3 31.94 -25.19 16.92
N GLN A 4 31.22 -25.06 15.80
CA GLN A 4 30.11 -25.95 15.49
C GLN A 4 30.69 -27.32 15.11
N THR A 5 30.20 -28.34 15.80
CA THR A 5 30.49 -29.77 15.65
C THR A 5 30.53 -30.25 14.20
N GLU A 6 31.72 -30.65 13.71
CA GLU A 6 31.98 -31.19 12.36
C GLU A 6 31.35 -32.57 12.07
N PHE A 7 30.53 -33.13 12.97
CA PHE A 7 30.00 -34.49 12.85
C PHE A 7 28.58 -34.60 12.28
N ILE A 8 27.87 -33.48 12.14
CA ILE A 8 26.51 -33.46 11.57
C ILE A 8 26.57 -32.70 10.24
N PRO A 9 26.29 -33.34 9.09
CA PRO A 9 26.24 -32.63 7.83
C PRO A 9 25.17 -31.54 7.90
N SER A 10 25.58 -30.28 7.72
CA SER A 10 24.67 -29.15 7.68
C SER A 10 23.83 -29.21 6.42
N ILE A 11 22.50 -29.23 6.57
CA ILE A 11 21.60 -29.06 5.44
C ILE A 11 21.80 -27.63 4.90
N PRO A 12 22.10 -27.43 3.61
CA PRO A 12 22.35 -26.10 3.03
C PRO A 12 21.04 -25.32 2.81
N LEU A 13 20.20 -25.23 3.85
CA LEU A 13 18.92 -24.51 3.81
C LEU A 13 19.10 -23.04 3.47
N ALA A 14 20.19 -22.43 3.95
CA ALA A 14 20.53 -21.05 3.64
C ALA A 14 20.78 -20.88 2.13
N ASP A 15 21.55 -21.76 1.52
CA ASP A 15 21.88 -21.69 0.09
C ASP A 15 20.64 -21.93 -0.78
N TRP A 16 19.79 -22.90 -0.41
CA TRP A 16 18.53 -23.15 -1.11
C TRP A 16 17.56 -21.99 -1.00
N THR A 17 17.44 -21.38 0.18
CA THR A 17 16.57 -20.22 0.40
C THR A 17 17.08 -19.03 -0.40
N ASN A 18 18.37 -18.70 -0.29
CA ASN A 18 18.97 -17.57 -0.99
C ASN A 18 18.93 -17.75 -2.51
N SER A 19 19.19 -18.96 -3.01
CA SER A 19 19.08 -19.28 -4.45
C SER A 19 17.65 -19.15 -4.96
N THR A 20 16.66 -19.59 -4.17
CA THR A 20 15.25 -19.48 -4.53
C THR A 20 14.77 -18.03 -4.53
N VAL A 21 15.11 -17.26 -3.48
CA VAL A 21 14.77 -15.83 -3.39
C VAL A 21 15.46 -15.04 -4.51
N GLY A 22 16.74 -15.31 -4.77
CA GLY A 22 17.49 -14.71 -5.87
C GLY A 22 16.84 -15.01 -7.22
N TRP A 23 16.54 -16.27 -7.49
CA TRP A 23 15.86 -16.69 -8.72
C TRP A 23 14.50 -16.00 -8.91
N ILE A 24 13.67 -15.91 -7.85
CA ILE A 24 12.39 -15.20 -7.90
C ILE A 24 12.61 -13.71 -8.22
N THR A 25 13.57 -13.08 -7.54
CA THR A 25 13.83 -11.64 -7.69
C THR A 25 14.33 -11.33 -9.10
N GLU A 26 15.34 -12.04 -9.60
CA GLU A 26 15.89 -11.88 -10.96
C GLU A 26 14.84 -12.16 -12.05
N THR A 27 13.97 -13.15 -11.82
CA THR A 27 12.91 -13.49 -12.79
C THR A 27 11.82 -12.41 -12.85
N LEU A 28 11.50 -11.78 -11.72
CA LEU A 28 10.47 -10.76 -11.61
C LEU A 28 10.99 -9.34 -11.87
N GLU A 29 12.30 -9.10 -11.76
CA GLU A 29 12.97 -7.80 -11.93
C GLU A 29 12.50 -7.01 -13.16
N PRO A 30 12.36 -7.61 -14.37
CA PRO A 30 11.91 -6.87 -15.56
C PRO A 30 10.47 -6.33 -15.45
N ILE A 31 9.67 -6.87 -14.53
CA ILE A 31 8.30 -6.44 -14.24
C ILE A 31 8.26 -5.54 -13.01
N THR A 32 9.05 -5.85 -11.99
CA THR A 32 9.00 -5.16 -10.69
C THR A 32 9.70 -3.82 -10.73
N GLU A 33 10.87 -3.69 -11.37
CA GLU A 33 11.58 -2.39 -11.48
C GLU A 33 10.75 -1.28 -12.14
N PRO A 34 10.17 -1.48 -13.34
CA PRO A 34 9.38 -0.41 -13.96
C PRO A 34 8.11 -0.10 -13.17
N LEU A 35 7.50 -1.11 -12.54
CA LEU A 35 6.34 -0.92 -11.69
C LEU A 35 6.68 -0.11 -10.43
N ASP A 36 7.80 -0.44 -9.79
CA ASP A 36 8.34 0.26 -8.63
C ASP A 36 8.60 1.73 -8.94
N ALA A 37 9.31 2.00 -10.04
CA ALA A 37 9.58 3.37 -10.50
C ALA A 37 8.29 4.18 -10.77
N VAL A 38 7.26 3.55 -11.35
CA VAL A 38 5.96 4.21 -11.56
C VAL A 38 5.28 4.54 -10.24
N ILE A 39 5.34 3.62 -9.28
CA ILE A 39 4.73 3.82 -7.96
C ILE A 39 5.46 4.91 -7.17
N GLU A 40 6.80 4.88 -7.12
CA GLU A 40 7.61 5.91 -6.46
C GLU A 40 7.37 7.30 -7.08
N VAL A 41 7.33 7.41 -8.41
CA VAL A 41 7.04 8.69 -9.08
C VAL A 41 5.61 9.15 -8.78
N ALA A 42 4.64 8.23 -8.74
CA ALA A 42 3.26 8.59 -8.44
C ALA A 42 3.07 9.04 -6.99
N VAL A 43 3.56 8.26 -6.02
CA VAL A 43 3.42 8.52 -4.59
C VAL A 43 4.30 9.69 -4.17
N GLY A 44 5.59 9.68 -4.51
CA GLY A 44 6.51 10.79 -4.24
C GLY A 44 6.11 12.08 -4.97
N GLY A 45 5.55 11.96 -6.19
CA GLY A 45 4.96 13.09 -6.92
C GLY A 45 3.74 13.70 -6.20
N LEU A 46 2.85 12.86 -5.66
CA LEU A 46 1.72 13.34 -4.86
C LEU A 46 2.18 13.93 -3.52
N ALA A 47 3.14 13.32 -2.83
CA ALA A 47 3.69 13.82 -1.57
C ALA A 47 4.39 15.18 -1.76
N SER A 48 5.18 15.32 -2.82
CA SER A 48 5.82 16.59 -3.18
C SER A 48 4.79 17.65 -3.58
N LEU A 49 3.72 17.30 -4.29
CA LEU A 49 2.62 18.23 -4.59
C LEU A 49 1.91 18.71 -3.30
N LEU A 50 1.71 17.82 -2.34
CA LEU A 50 1.09 18.14 -1.05
C LEU A 50 2.00 18.96 -0.13
N THR A 51 3.32 18.92 -0.33
CA THR A 51 4.30 19.65 0.50
C THR A 51 4.89 20.88 -0.18
N ALA A 52 4.66 21.07 -1.50
CA ALA A 52 5.17 22.22 -2.23
C ALA A 52 4.59 23.56 -1.77
N PRO A 53 3.28 23.69 -1.47
CA PRO A 53 2.74 24.91 -0.87
C PRO A 53 3.08 25.00 0.62
N PRO A 54 3.06 26.22 1.21
CA PRO A 54 3.17 26.38 2.66
C PRO A 54 2.10 25.57 3.39
N GLU A 55 2.46 24.96 4.52
CA GLU A 55 1.62 24.01 5.27
C GLU A 55 0.22 24.58 5.59
N LEU A 56 0.16 25.87 5.96
CA LEU A 56 -1.08 26.58 6.27
C LEU A 56 -2.03 26.68 5.06
N VAL A 57 -1.49 26.75 3.83
CA VAL A 57 -2.30 26.77 2.60
C VAL A 57 -2.97 25.42 2.38
N ILE A 58 -2.25 24.33 2.60
CA ILE A 58 -2.81 22.97 2.51
C ILE A 58 -3.84 22.73 3.61
N ILE A 59 -3.59 23.21 4.84
CA ILE A 59 -4.59 23.14 5.92
C ILE A 59 -5.86 23.87 5.52
N ALA A 60 -5.75 25.11 5.01
CA ALA A 60 -6.92 25.87 4.58
C ALA A 60 -7.69 25.15 3.48
N LEU A 61 -6.99 24.56 2.50
CA LEU A 61 -7.59 23.77 1.43
C LEU A 61 -8.32 22.53 1.97
N LEU A 62 -7.67 21.71 2.79
CA LEU A 62 -8.26 20.49 3.35
C LEU A 62 -9.42 20.81 4.30
N ALA A 63 -9.30 21.88 5.09
CA ALA A 63 -10.38 22.36 5.95
C ALA A 63 -11.57 22.88 5.14
N ALA A 64 -11.33 23.56 4.02
CA ALA A 64 -12.40 24.00 3.11
C ALA A 64 -13.12 22.79 2.49
N ILE A 65 -12.38 21.77 2.04
CA ILE A 65 -12.98 20.51 1.55
C ILE A 65 -13.81 19.84 2.66
N ALA A 66 -13.25 19.70 3.86
CA ALA A 66 -13.96 19.12 5.00
C ALA A 66 -15.22 19.92 5.37
N TYR A 67 -15.16 21.25 5.32
CA TYR A 67 -16.30 22.12 5.57
C TYR A 67 -17.43 21.89 4.57
N LEU A 68 -17.10 21.82 3.28
CA LEU A 68 -18.07 21.63 2.21
C LEU A 68 -18.74 20.26 2.24
N LEU A 69 -18.00 19.21 2.61
CA LEU A 69 -18.50 17.83 2.60
C LEU A 69 -19.16 17.40 3.92
N ALA A 70 -18.68 17.90 5.06
CA ALA A 70 -19.08 17.40 6.38
C ALA A 70 -19.39 18.50 7.42
N GLY A 71 -19.31 19.78 7.03
CA GLY A 71 -19.66 20.93 7.86
C GLY A 71 -18.57 21.41 8.81
N TRP A 72 -18.89 22.47 9.57
CA TRP A 72 -17.91 23.24 10.34
C TRP A 72 -17.20 22.46 11.45
N ARG A 73 -17.86 21.46 12.05
CA ARG A 73 -17.28 20.65 13.13
C ARG A 73 -16.10 19.81 12.65
N VAL A 74 -16.25 19.18 11.47
CA VAL A 74 -15.19 18.36 10.87
C VAL A 74 -14.08 19.26 10.35
N ALA A 75 -14.41 20.40 9.74
CA ALA A 75 -13.42 21.38 9.31
C ALA A 75 -12.54 21.88 10.47
N LEU A 76 -13.15 22.23 11.61
CA LEU A 76 -12.42 22.64 12.81
C LEU A 76 -11.52 21.51 13.32
N PHE A 77 -12.03 20.27 13.35
CA PHE A 77 -11.22 19.11 13.73
C PHE A 77 -10.03 18.90 12.79
N THR A 78 -10.23 19.03 11.47
CA THR A 78 -9.16 18.96 10.46
C THR A 78 -8.08 20.02 10.71
N VAL A 79 -8.47 21.28 10.96
CA VAL A 79 -7.51 22.35 11.26
C VAL A 79 -6.72 22.02 12.52
N LEU A 80 -7.40 21.69 13.62
CA LEU A 80 -6.75 21.41 14.90
C LEU A 80 -5.80 20.20 14.80
N GLY A 81 -6.23 19.13 14.13
CA GLY A 81 -5.43 17.92 13.93
C GLY A 81 -4.19 18.17 13.06
N LEU A 82 -4.33 18.89 11.96
CA LEU A 82 -3.20 19.19 11.07
C LEU A 82 -2.21 20.18 11.70
N VAL A 83 -2.69 21.19 12.42
CA VAL A 83 -1.82 22.10 13.20
C VAL A 83 -1.07 21.33 14.30
N PHE A 84 -1.72 20.34 14.93
CA PHE A 84 -1.04 19.47 15.90
C PHE A 84 0.08 18.65 15.25
N ILE A 85 -0.13 18.12 14.05
CA ILE A 85 0.92 17.41 13.28
C ILE A 85 2.12 18.33 12.98
N ILE A 86 1.87 19.58 12.56
CA ILE A 86 2.93 20.59 12.38
C ILE A 86 3.69 20.81 13.68
N SER A 87 2.98 20.94 14.80
CA SER A 87 3.60 21.13 16.11
C SER A 87 4.50 19.97 16.54
N LEU A 88 4.31 18.77 15.98
CA LEU A 88 5.15 17.60 16.22
C LEU A 88 6.32 17.48 15.23
N GLY A 89 6.39 18.35 14.21
CA GLY A 89 7.40 18.26 13.15
C GLY A 89 7.20 17.09 12.19
N LEU A 90 5.98 16.54 12.11
CA LEU A 90 5.66 15.34 11.32
C LEU A 90 4.92 15.66 10.02
N TRP A 91 5.00 16.90 9.52
CA TRP A 91 4.27 17.33 8.32
C TRP A 91 4.63 16.50 7.08
N GLY A 92 5.93 16.31 6.81
CA GLY A 92 6.41 15.54 5.67
C GLY A 92 5.89 14.10 5.69
N GLU A 93 6.05 13.41 6.83
CA GLU A 93 5.55 12.04 7.03
C GLU A 93 4.03 11.95 6.93
N ALA A 94 3.31 12.95 7.44
CA ALA A 94 1.85 13.01 7.32
C ALA A 94 1.38 13.20 5.87
N MET A 95 2.08 14.01 5.07
CA MET A 95 1.75 14.17 3.65
C MET A 95 2.15 12.93 2.83
N LEU A 96 3.24 12.26 3.16
CA LEU A 96 3.64 10.99 2.54
C LEU A 96 2.60 9.89 2.83
N THR A 97 2.18 9.75 4.08
CA THR A 97 1.13 8.78 4.45
C THR A 97 -0.21 9.13 3.79
N LEU A 98 -0.57 10.41 3.68
CA LEU A 98 -1.76 10.83 2.93
C LEU A 98 -1.64 10.49 1.44
N ALA A 99 -0.48 10.72 0.82
CA ALA A 99 -0.22 10.36 -0.58
C ALA A 99 -0.34 8.86 -0.81
N LEU A 100 0.25 8.03 0.06
CA LEU A 100 0.12 6.58 0.04
C LEU A 100 -1.35 6.15 0.12
N VAL A 101 -2.11 6.66 1.11
CA VAL A 101 -3.52 6.32 1.28
C VAL A 101 -4.35 6.71 0.05
N LEU A 102 -4.13 7.90 -0.51
CA LEU A 102 -4.85 8.36 -1.72
C LEU A 102 -4.50 7.50 -2.94
N ALA A 103 -3.22 7.22 -3.17
CA ALA A 103 -2.76 6.41 -4.29
C ALA A 103 -3.25 4.96 -4.17
N SER A 104 -3.17 4.36 -2.98
CA SER A 104 -3.68 3.02 -2.71
C SER A 104 -5.19 2.94 -2.88
N ALA A 105 -5.95 3.91 -2.36
CA ALA A 105 -7.40 3.94 -2.51
C ALA A 105 -7.82 4.09 -3.99
N ALA A 106 -7.17 5.00 -4.72
CA ALA A 106 -7.43 5.17 -6.15
C ALA A 106 -7.13 3.88 -6.93
N THR A 107 -5.98 3.25 -6.68
CA THR A 107 -5.57 1.99 -7.32
C THR A 107 -6.53 0.85 -6.98
N ALA A 108 -6.93 0.71 -5.71
CA ALA A 108 -7.89 -0.29 -5.27
C ALA A 108 -9.27 -0.11 -5.91
N LEU A 109 -9.72 1.14 -6.15
CA LEU A 109 -10.96 1.40 -6.88
C LEU A 109 -10.83 1.10 -8.38
N VAL A 110 -9.72 1.51 -9.01
CA VAL A 110 -9.43 1.24 -10.42
C VAL A 110 -9.41 -0.27 -10.71
N ILE A 111 -8.92 -1.08 -9.77
CA ILE A 111 -8.90 -2.54 -9.89
C ILE A 111 -10.22 -3.17 -9.43
N GLY A 112 -10.72 -2.76 -8.27
CA GLY A 112 -11.86 -3.38 -7.60
C GLY A 112 -13.18 -3.17 -8.31
N ILE A 113 -13.41 -1.99 -8.89
CA ILE A 113 -14.66 -1.69 -9.60
C ILE A 113 -14.81 -2.59 -10.84
N PRO A 114 -13.83 -2.70 -11.77
CA PRO A 114 -13.94 -3.62 -12.90
C PRO A 114 -14.15 -5.08 -12.49
N ILE A 115 -13.41 -5.56 -11.48
CA ILE A 115 -13.58 -6.93 -10.96
C ILE A 115 -14.99 -7.14 -10.43
N GLY A 116 -15.53 -6.18 -9.67
CA GLY A 116 -16.91 -6.22 -9.16
C GLY A 116 -17.95 -6.25 -10.28
N ILE A 117 -17.80 -5.41 -11.30
CA ILE A 117 -18.69 -5.39 -12.47
C ILE A 117 -18.68 -6.74 -13.21
N ILE A 118 -17.52 -7.38 -13.36
CA ILE A 118 -17.39 -8.70 -14.02
C ILE A 118 -18.04 -9.79 -13.15
N ALA A 119 -17.82 -9.75 -11.84
CA ALA A 119 -18.42 -10.70 -10.90
C ALA A 119 -19.94 -10.60 -10.87
N ALA A 120 -20.50 -9.39 -10.84
CA ALA A 120 -21.95 -9.16 -10.92
C ALA A 120 -22.61 -9.77 -12.17
N LYS A 121 -21.85 -9.88 -13.27
CA LYS A 121 -22.33 -10.41 -14.55
C LYS A 121 -22.11 -11.91 -14.73
N SER A 122 -21.30 -12.56 -13.89
CA SER A 122 -20.92 -13.97 -14.06
C SER A 122 -20.81 -14.71 -12.74
N ARG A 123 -21.81 -15.57 -12.46
CA ARG A 123 -21.80 -16.46 -11.28
C ARG A 123 -20.55 -17.34 -11.18
N ARG A 124 -19.96 -17.73 -12.31
CA ARG A 124 -18.71 -18.53 -12.32
C ARG A 124 -17.51 -17.69 -11.88
N PHE A 125 -17.42 -16.45 -12.37
CA PHE A 125 -16.34 -15.55 -11.99
C PHE A 125 -16.47 -15.13 -10.53
N GLU A 126 -17.68 -14.79 -10.09
CA GLU A 126 -17.99 -14.48 -8.69
C GLU A 126 -17.58 -15.63 -7.74
N ALA A 127 -17.94 -16.87 -8.06
CA ALA A 127 -17.60 -18.03 -7.24
C ALA A 127 -16.08 -18.28 -7.09
N VAL A 128 -15.27 -17.81 -8.03
CA VAL A 128 -13.79 -17.89 -7.97
C VAL A 128 -13.19 -16.65 -7.31
N ALA A 129 -13.73 -15.47 -7.60
CA ALA A 129 -13.24 -14.21 -7.05
C ALA A 129 -13.48 -14.12 -5.54
N MET A 130 -14.67 -14.51 -5.05
CA MET A 130 -15.03 -14.36 -3.63
C MET A 130 -14.03 -15.03 -2.67
N PRO A 131 -13.60 -16.30 -2.87
CA PRO A 131 -12.56 -16.91 -2.04
C PRO A 131 -11.22 -16.18 -2.05
N VAL A 132 -10.80 -15.63 -3.19
CA VAL A 132 -9.56 -14.85 -3.29
C VAL A 132 -9.68 -13.57 -2.45
N LEU A 133 -10.80 -12.87 -2.57
CA LEU A 133 -11.09 -11.67 -1.80
C LEU A 133 -11.21 -11.96 -0.29
N ASP A 134 -11.81 -13.08 0.09
CA ASP A 134 -11.84 -13.57 1.47
C ASP A 134 -10.42 -13.77 2.01
N THR A 135 -9.54 -14.37 1.20
CA THR A 135 -8.15 -14.60 1.57
C THR A 135 -7.40 -13.27 1.74
N MET A 136 -7.58 -12.34 0.80
CA MET A 136 -6.97 -10.99 0.86
C MET A 136 -7.39 -10.20 2.11
N GLN A 137 -8.65 -10.34 2.57
CA GLN A 137 -9.15 -9.63 3.76
C GLN A 137 -8.78 -10.28 5.09
N THR A 138 -8.58 -11.60 5.11
CA THR A 138 -8.41 -12.38 6.35
C THR A 138 -6.96 -12.67 6.68
N MET A 139 -6.05 -12.65 5.69
CA MET A 139 -4.63 -12.82 5.94
C MET A 139 -4.06 -11.59 6.70
N PRO A 140 -3.33 -11.81 7.81
CA PRO A 140 -2.66 -10.73 8.53
C PRO A 140 -1.68 -9.98 7.63
N ALA A 141 -1.52 -8.68 7.87
CA ALA A 141 -0.71 -7.81 7.01
C ALA A 141 0.73 -8.29 6.80
N PHE A 142 1.34 -8.81 7.86
CA PHE A 142 2.71 -9.32 7.83
C PHE A 142 2.92 -10.49 6.86
N VAL A 143 1.89 -11.29 6.56
CA VAL A 143 2.00 -12.46 5.68
C VAL A 143 2.34 -12.04 4.26
N TYR A 144 1.70 -10.99 3.74
CA TYR A 144 1.97 -10.48 2.40
C TYR A 144 3.09 -9.42 2.40
N LEU A 145 3.33 -8.70 3.50
CA LEU A 145 4.36 -7.66 3.53
C LEU A 145 5.78 -8.23 3.36
N VAL A 146 6.10 -9.34 4.02
CA VAL A 146 7.45 -9.96 3.96
C VAL A 146 7.87 -10.29 2.52
N PRO A 147 7.10 -11.07 1.73
CA PRO A 147 7.51 -11.40 0.37
C PRO A 147 7.54 -10.17 -0.55
N VAL A 148 6.63 -9.20 -0.37
CA VAL A 148 6.62 -7.98 -1.19
C VAL A 148 7.86 -7.13 -0.93
N VAL A 149 8.29 -6.98 0.32
CA VAL A 149 9.52 -6.27 0.67
C VAL A 149 10.77 -6.98 0.13
N LEU A 150 10.76 -8.33 0.05
CA LEU A 150 11.88 -9.06 -0.56
C LEU A 150 12.02 -8.78 -2.06
N VAL A 151 10.90 -8.57 -2.76
CA VAL A 151 10.88 -8.35 -4.20
C VAL A 151 11.05 -6.87 -4.58
N PHE A 152 10.45 -5.95 -3.81
CA PHE A 152 10.43 -4.51 -4.07
C PHE A 152 11.33 -3.69 -3.13
N SER A 153 12.16 -4.35 -2.33
CA SER A 153 12.93 -3.71 -1.26
C SER A 153 12.05 -2.98 -0.23
N LEU A 154 12.66 -2.26 0.71
CA LEU A 154 11.93 -1.41 1.66
C LEU A 154 11.62 -0.06 1.02
N GLY A 155 10.37 0.39 1.08
CA GLY A 155 9.99 1.68 0.50
C GLY A 155 8.47 1.90 0.47
N GLU A 156 8.07 2.89 -0.35
CA GLU A 156 6.68 3.29 -0.57
C GLU A 156 5.88 2.20 -1.31
N THR A 157 6.52 1.50 -2.24
CA THR A 157 5.87 0.49 -3.09
C THR A 157 5.31 -0.70 -2.31
N PRO A 158 6.07 -1.39 -1.44
CA PRO A 158 5.50 -2.45 -0.61
C PRO A 158 4.31 -1.99 0.24
N ALA A 159 4.38 -0.76 0.80
CA ALA A 159 3.31 -0.19 1.60
C ALA A 159 2.04 0.07 0.76
N LEU A 160 2.21 0.59 -0.46
CA LEU A 160 1.11 0.79 -1.40
C LEU A 160 0.48 -0.55 -1.80
N ILE A 161 1.29 -1.55 -2.19
CA ILE A 161 0.81 -2.88 -2.60
C ILE A 161 0.03 -3.55 -1.46
N ALA A 162 0.60 -3.56 -0.26
CA ALA A 162 -0.03 -4.06 0.96
C ALA A 162 -1.42 -3.44 1.18
N THR A 163 -1.51 -2.11 1.08
CA THR A 163 -2.75 -1.36 1.29
C THR A 163 -3.76 -1.64 0.18
N VAL A 164 -3.33 -1.75 -1.08
CA VAL A 164 -4.20 -2.10 -2.21
C VAL A 164 -4.78 -3.51 -2.05
N ILE A 165 -3.97 -4.49 -1.65
CA ILE A 165 -4.44 -5.86 -1.37
C ILE A 165 -5.54 -5.83 -0.31
N PHE A 166 -5.36 -5.06 0.75
CA PHE A 166 -6.35 -4.96 1.83
C PHE A 166 -7.60 -4.16 1.44
N ALA A 167 -7.45 -3.10 0.63
CA ALA A 167 -8.52 -2.17 0.27
C ALA A 167 -9.36 -2.62 -0.95
N THR A 168 -8.83 -3.47 -1.83
CA THR A 168 -9.54 -3.93 -3.03
C THR A 168 -10.80 -4.75 -2.71
N PRO A 169 -10.78 -5.70 -1.76
CA PRO A 169 -11.93 -6.53 -1.46
C PRO A 169 -13.23 -5.81 -1.07
N PRO A 170 -13.25 -4.80 -0.16
CA PRO A 170 -14.48 -4.04 0.08
C PRO A 170 -14.95 -3.27 -1.17
N ALA A 171 -14.03 -2.73 -1.99
CA ALA A 171 -14.39 -2.05 -3.23
C ALA A 171 -15.10 -3.00 -4.23
N VAL A 172 -14.59 -4.24 -4.37
CA VAL A 172 -15.24 -5.27 -5.20
C VAL A 172 -16.62 -5.61 -4.65
N ARG A 173 -16.73 -5.92 -3.36
CA ARG A 173 -17.99 -6.36 -2.74
C ARG A 173 -19.10 -5.31 -2.78
N LEU A 174 -18.76 -4.03 -2.68
CA LEU A 174 -19.73 -2.94 -2.79
C LEU A 174 -20.16 -2.68 -4.24
N THR A 175 -19.48 -3.28 -5.22
CA THR A 175 -19.78 -3.14 -6.66
C THR A 175 -20.57 -4.32 -7.22
N VAL A 176 -20.47 -5.52 -6.64
CA VAL A 176 -21.23 -6.73 -7.02
C VAL A 176 -22.71 -6.57 -6.64
#